data_AF-A0AAJ2U6A1-F1
#
_entry.id   AF-A0AAJ2U6A1-F1
#
_cell.length_a   1.000
_cell.length_b   1.000
_cell.length_c   1.000
_cell.angle_alpha   90.00
_cell.angle_beta   90.00
_cell.angle_gamma   90.00
#
_symmetry.space_group_name_H-M   'P 1'
#
loop_
_entity.id
_entity.type
_entity.pdbx_description
1 polymer ?
#
loop_
_entity_poly.entity_id
_entity_poly.type
_entity_poly.pdbx_seq_one_letter_code
_entity_poly.pdbx_strand_id
1 'polypeptide(L)' 'FQNAEAGDIMVQKSPASTIGDLALAVKELFNVDNEIKIIGTRHGEKRYETLLTKEEYVVAEDMGGFYRVPADQRDLNYDK' A
#
# COMPACT_ATOMS: atom_id res chain seq x y z
N PHE A 1 7.92 -17.20 4.65
CA PHE A 1 8.92 -17.08 3.57
C PHE A 1 9.08 -18.40 2.82
N GLN A 2 7.99 -19.02 2.36
CA GLN A 2 8.04 -20.27 1.59
C GLN A 2 7.79 -20.05 0.08
N ASN A 3 7.18 -18.92 -0.30
CA ASN A 3 6.66 -18.69 -1.64
C ASN A 3 7.32 -17.49 -2.36
N ALA A 4 8.35 -16.90 -1.76
CA ALA A 4 9.06 -15.74 -2.31
C ALA A 4 10.46 -16.17 -2.71
N GLU A 5 10.86 -15.78 -3.91
CA GLU A 5 12.21 -15.98 -4.44
C GLU A 5 13.10 -14.78 -4.12
N ALA A 6 14.41 -14.94 -4.29
CA ALA A 6 15.35 -13.85 -4.07
C ALA A 6 15.10 -12.70 -5.05
N GLY A 7 14.86 -11.51 -4.52
CA GLY A 7 14.58 -10.30 -5.29
C GLY A 7 13.09 -10.00 -5.50
N ASP A 8 12.20 -10.90 -5.07
CA ASP A 8 10.76 -10.63 -5.12
C ASP A 8 10.34 -9.55 -4.11
N ILE A 9 9.39 -8.71 -4.52
CA ILE A 9 8.63 -7.85 -3.60
C ILE A 9 7.28 -8.50 -3.37
N MET A 10 6.98 -8.81 -2.10
CA MET A 10 5.69 -9.36 -1.68
C MET A 10 4.80 -8.27 -1.09
N VAL A 11 3.61 -8.08 -1.64
CA VAL A 11 2.64 -7.07 -1.20
C VAL A 11 1.34 -7.73 -0.79
N GLN A 12 0.90 -7.53 0.45
CA GLN A 12 -0.40 -8.03 0.92
C GLN A 12 -1.54 -7.16 0.39
N LYS A 13 -2.59 -7.79 -0.16
CA LYS A 13 -3.81 -7.08 -0.52
C LYS A 13 -4.53 -6.64 0.76
N SER A 14 -4.88 -5.36 0.84
CA SER A 14 -5.45 -4.77 2.05
C SER A 14 -6.56 -3.78 1.71
N PRO A 15 -7.62 -3.69 2.55
CA PRO A 15 -8.59 -2.61 2.44
C PRO A 15 -7.97 -1.29 2.90
N ALA A 16 -8.62 -0.17 2.56
CA ALA A 16 -8.23 1.17 3.00
C ALA A 16 -9.45 1.90 3.58
N SER A 17 -9.19 2.91 4.41
CA SER A 17 -10.20 3.84 4.91
C SER A 17 -9.75 5.28 4.68
N THR A 18 -10.70 6.22 4.76
CA THR A 18 -10.33 7.63 4.90
C THR A 18 -9.88 7.93 6.33
N ILE A 19 -9.12 9.01 6.53
CA ILE A 19 -8.76 9.48 7.87
C ILE A 19 -10.00 9.96 8.65
N GLY A 20 -11.03 10.46 7.95
CA GLY A 20 -12.30 10.88 8.57
C GLY A 20 -13.07 9.71 9.16
N ASP A 21 -13.23 8.62 8.39
CA ASP A 21 -13.92 7.41 8.86
C ASP A 21 -13.17 6.79 10.04
N LEU A 22 -11.83 6.76 9.98
CA LEU A 22 -11.01 6.26 11.08
C LEU A 22 -11.20 7.10 12.34
N ALA A 23 -11.21 8.44 12.22
CA ALA A 23 -11.43 9.32 13.37
C ALA A 23 -12.83 9.13 13.97
N LEU A 24 -13.86 9.00 13.14
CA LEU A 24 -15.23 8.75 13.59
C LEU A 24 -15.37 7.39 14.28
N ALA A 25 -14.84 6.33 13.67
CA ALA A 25 -14.87 4.99 14.22
C ALA A 25 -14.20 4.93 15.61
N VAL A 26 -13.10 5.66 15.80
CA VAL A 26 -12.44 5.79 17.11
C VAL A 26 -13.32 6.56 18.09
N LYS A 27 -13.93 7.70 17.69
CA LYS A 27 -14.86 8.43 18.57
C LYS A 27 -16.02 7.54 19.05
N GLU A 28 -16.63 6.79 18.14
CA GLU A 28 -17.74 5.88 18.42
C GLU A 28 -17.32 4.74 19.33
N LEU A 29 -16.18 4.10 19.06
CA LEU A 29 -15.64 3.00 19.86
C LEU A 29 -15.42 3.39 21.32
N PHE A 30 -15.00 4.62 21.57
CA PHE A 30 -14.77 5.16 22.92
C PHE A 30 -15.95 5.95 23.48
N ASN A 31 -17.04 6.10 22.74
CA ASN A 31 -18.22 6.87 23.10
C ASN A 31 -17.89 8.31 23.56
N VAL A 32 -17.08 9.01 22.77
CA VAL A 32 -16.63 10.39 23.05
C VAL A 32 -17.07 11.35 21.96
N ASP A 33 -17.32 12.61 22.34
CA ASP A 33 -17.78 13.65 21.40
C ASP A 33 -16.81 14.83 21.23
N ASN A 34 -15.50 14.55 21.27
CA ASN A 34 -14.49 15.58 21.02
C ASN A 34 -14.63 16.21 19.63
N GLU A 35 -14.42 17.52 19.53
CA GLU A 35 -14.39 18.22 18.24
C GLU A 35 -13.20 17.75 17.37
N ILE A 36 -13.46 17.48 16.09
CA ILE A 36 -12.42 17.18 15.11
C ILE A 36 -11.96 18.49 14.46
N LYS A 37 -10.71 18.88 14.72
CA LYS A 37 -10.10 20.07 14.11
C LYS A 37 -9.29 19.71 12.87
N ILE A 38 -9.65 20.30 11.73
CA ILE A 38 -8.90 20.14 10.47
C ILE A 38 -7.69 21.07 10.46
N ILE A 39 -6.47 20.49 10.44
CA ILE A 39 -5.20 21.25 10.48
C ILE A 39 -4.51 21.33 9.11
N GLY A 40 -5.09 20.72 8.07
CA GLY A 40 -4.51 20.65 6.74
C GLY A 40 -3.47 19.52 6.58
N THR A 41 -3.06 19.29 5.34
CA THR A 41 -2.01 18.31 5.00
C THR A 41 -0.63 18.84 5.38
N ARG A 42 0.21 17.99 5.99
CA ARG A 42 1.57 18.36 6.41
C ARG A 42 2.56 18.23 5.25
N HIS A 43 3.71 18.89 5.38
CA HIS A 43 4.77 18.79 4.39
C HIS A 43 5.27 17.35 4.28
N GLY A 44 5.40 16.84 3.05
CA GLY A 44 5.85 15.48 2.78
C GLY A 44 4.77 14.40 2.84
N GLU A 45 3.51 14.73 3.17
CA GLU A 45 2.42 13.76 3.14
C GLU A 45 1.83 13.59 1.74
N LYS A 46 1.47 12.35 1.39
CA LYS A 46 0.69 12.03 0.20
C LYS A 46 -0.79 11.93 0.55
N ARG A 47 -1.66 12.20 -0.43
CA ARG A 47 -3.12 12.05 -0.27
C ARG A 47 -3.55 10.58 -0.18
N TYR A 48 -2.82 9.71 -0.85
CA TYR A 48 -3.01 8.26 -0.85
C TYR A 48 -1.63 7.59 -0.95
N GLU A 49 -1.54 6.39 -0.42
CA GLU A 49 -0.35 5.55 -0.55
C GLU A 49 -0.48 4.58 -1.71
N THR A 50 0.66 4.21 -2.27
CA THR A 50 0.77 3.29 -3.40
C THR A 50 1.40 2.00 -2.91
N LEU A 51 0.66 0.89 -2.99
CA LEU A 51 1.20 -0.43 -2.68
C LEU A 51 1.99 -1.04 -3.85
N LEU A 52 1.58 -0.75 -5.09
CA LEU A 52 2.25 -1.15 -6.32
C LEU A 52 2.20 0.02 -7.30
N THR A 53 3.34 0.39 -7.87
CA THR A 53 3.40 1.28 -9.02
C THR A 53 2.77 0.61 -10.24
N LYS A 54 2.53 1.40 -11.31
CA LYS A 54 1.96 0.87 -12.55
C LYS A 54 2.84 -0.23 -13.17
N GLU A 55 4.15 -0.05 -13.15
CA GLU A 55 5.11 -1.00 -13.72
C GLU A 55 5.15 -2.30 -12.91
N GLU A 56 5.23 -2.19 -11.59
CA GLU A 56 5.17 -3.35 -10.68
C GLU A 56 3.85 -4.10 -10.84
N TYR A 57 2.72 -3.41 -10.94
CA TYR A 57 1.40 -4.05 -11.11
C TYR A 57 1.28 -4.81 -12.44
N VAL A 58 1.91 -4.34 -13.51
CA VAL A 58 1.86 -5.01 -14.82
C VAL A 58 2.57 -6.36 -14.79
N VAL A 59 3.64 -6.50 -14.00
CA VAL A 59 4.41 -7.74 -13.87
C VAL A 59 4.04 -8.56 -12.63
N ALA A 60 3.15 -8.04 -11.77
CA ALA A 60 2.78 -8.69 -10.53
C ALA A 60 1.96 -9.96 -10.76
N GLU A 61 2.28 -11.01 -10.01
CA GLU A 61 1.53 -12.25 -9.96
C GLU A 61 0.53 -12.24 -8.80
N ASP A 62 -0.72 -12.56 -9.10
CA ASP A 62 -1.77 -12.69 -8.08
C ASP A 62 -1.67 -14.05 -7.38
N MET A 63 -1.35 -14.02 -6.08
CA MET A 63 -1.25 -15.19 -5.21
C MET A 63 -2.42 -15.29 -4.23
N GLY A 64 -3.59 -14.75 -4.62
CA GLY A 64 -4.78 -14.68 -3.78
C GLY A 64 -4.73 -13.48 -2.84
N GLY A 65 -4.24 -13.67 -1.61
CA GLY A 65 -4.13 -12.61 -0.60
C GLY A 65 -2.95 -11.66 -0.80
N PHE A 66 -2.08 -11.95 -1.76
CA PHE A 66 -0.84 -11.23 -2.02
C PHE A 66 -0.64 -10.99 -3.51
N TYR A 67 0.10 -9.94 -3.84
CA TYR A 67 0.79 -9.80 -5.10
C TYR A 67 2.27 -10.10 -4.89
N ARG A 68 2.88 -10.80 -5.85
CA ARG A 68 4.33 -11.01 -5.94
C ARG A 68 4.84 -10.26 -7.16
N VAL A 69 5.72 -9.30 -6.95
CA VAL A 69 6.44 -8.62 -8.04
C VAL A 69 7.79 -9.33 -8.19
N PRO A 70 8.00 -10.08 -9.29
CA PRO A 70 9.27 -10.76 -9.50
C PRO A 70 10.39 -9.75 -9.74
N ALA A 71 11.61 -10.12 -9.35
CA ALA A 71 12.79 -9.35 -9.74
C ALA A 71 12.88 -9.27 -11.27
N ASP A 72 13.28 -8.11 -11.78
CA ASP A 72 13.59 -7.97 -13.20
C ASP A 72 14.84 -8.82 -13.53
N GLN A 73 14.63 -9.89 -14.29
CA GLN A 73 15.68 -10.81 -14.72
C GLN A 73 16.14 -10.53 -16.15
N ARG A 74 15.90 -9.34 -16.70
CA ARG A 74 16.66 -8.92 -17.87
C ARG A 74 18.14 -9.06 -17.50
N ASP A 75 18.84 -9.94 -18.20
CA ASP A 75 20.31 -9.99 -18.14
C ASP A 75 20.81 -8.55 -18.18
N LEU A 76 21.91 -8.24 -17.48
CA LEU A 76 22.52 -6.91 -17.33
C LEU A 76 22.86 -6.18 -18.67
N ASN A 77 22.37 -6.69 -19.79
CA ASN A 77 22.32 -6.13 -21.12
C ASN A 77 21.27 -5.02 -21.23
N TYR A 78 21.75 -3.79 -21.17
CA TYR A 78 20.99 -2.58 -21.45
C TYR A 78 20.66 -2.39 -22.95
N ASP A 79 21.01 -3.33 -23.82
CA ASP A 79 21.01 -3.19 -25.30
C ASP A 79 19.85 -3.90 -26.03
N LYS A 80 18.67 -4.07 -25.41
CA LYS A 80 17.48 -4.61 -26.10
C LYS A 80 16.21 -3.81 -25.83
#